data_AF-A0A2D7FZ84-F1
#
_entry.id   AF-A0A2D7FZ84-F1
#
_cell.length_a   1.000
_cell.length_b   1.000
_cell.length_c   1.000
_cell.angle_alpha   90.00
_cell.angle_beta   90.00
_cell.angle_gamma   90.00
#
_symmetry.space_group_name_H-M   'P 1'
#
loop_
_entity.id
_entity.type
_entity.pdbx_description
1 polymer ?
#
loop_
_entity_poly.entity_id
_entity_poly.type
_entity_poly.pdbx_seq_one_letter_code
_entity_poly.pdbx_strand_id
1 'polypeptide(L)'
;MIYSFRFLLFVMLLLNANAAFTTNANPISTVLNYQEINPNLVSGGQISYEQIATLPESGIDLVINLTKNPSDVMAREGYEITQLGIDYVHIPVAWSAPTRADYQLFEQLLKSAKNQKVLVHCDANYRASAFIYLFQRLALKVPANEAQNTLETIWPASAWQEYPQWQSFINDRLIEADLSQIFKPT
;
A
#
# COMPACT_ATOMS: atom_id res chain seq x y z
N MET A 1 69.62 -26.70 27.36
CA MET A 1 68.89 -27.53 26.38
C MET A 1 67.43 -27.55 26.85
N ILE A 2 66.42 -26.99 26.19
CA ILE A 2 66.09 -26.94 24.75
C ILE A 2 65.15 -25.74 24.50
N TYR A 3 65.52 -24.97 23.48
CA TYR A 3 64.82 -23.99 22.63
C TYR A 3 63.43 -23.42 23.01
N SER A 4 63.46 -22.10 23.28
CA SER A 4 62.45 -21.13 22.87
C SER A 4 62.19 -21.20 21.36
N PHE A 5 60.94 -21.23 20.91
CA PHE A 5 60.57 -20.63 19.63
C PHE A 5 59.09 -20.24 19.63
N ARG A 6 58.85 -18.97 19.33
CA ARG A 6 57.58 -18.26 19.30
C ARG A 6 56.68 -18.90 18.23
N PHE A 7 55.54 -19.47 18.62
CA PHE A 7 54.55 -19.88 17.63
C PHE A 7 53.65 -18.68 17.31
N LEU A 8 53.84 -18.18 16.09
CA LEU A 8 53.12 -17.11 15.43
C LEU A 8 51.60 -17.17 15.69
N LEU A 9 51.04 -16.03 16.13
CA LEU A 9 49.66 -15.63 15.82
C LEU A 9 49.45 -15.74 14.32
N PHE A 10 48.55 -16.61 13.83
CA PHE A 10 47.91 -16.44 12.52
C PHE A 10 46.82 -17.51 12.30
N VAL A 11 45.56 -17.23 12.65
CA VAL A 11 44.35 -17.73 11.94
C VAL A 11 43.22 -16.73 12.24
N MET A 12 43.11 -15.67 11.44
CA MET A 12 42.09 -15.52 10.38
C MET A 12 40.71 -15.10 10.93
N LEU A 13 40.56 -13.79 11.16
CA LEU A 13 39.25 -13.13 11.22
C LEU A 13 38.57 -13.36 9.87
N LEU A 14 37.50 -14.15 9.84
CA LEU A 14 36.56 -14.13 8.74
C LEU A 14 35.83 -12.79 8.83
N LEU A 15 36.35 -11.80 8.10
CA LEU A 15 35.55 -10.66 7.66
C LEU A 15 34.42 -11.23 6.82
N ASN A 16 33.23 -11.35 7.40
CA ASN A 16 32.01 -11.47 6.63
C ASN A 16 31.87 -10.18 5.84
N ALA A 17 32.48 -10.15 4.65
CA ALA A 17 32.04 -9.28 3.59
C ALA A 17 30.67 -9.82 3.15
N ASN A 18 29.64 -9.49 3.91
CA ASN A 18 28.34 -9.31 3.29
C ASN A 18 28.57 -8.15 2.33
N ALA A 19 28.92 -8.48 1.09
CA ALA A 19 28.68 -7.58 -0.01
C ALA A 19 27.18 -7.28 0.10
N ALA A 20 26.85 -6.11 0.64
CA ALA A 20 25.52 -5.56 0.49
C ALA A 20 25.30 -5.59 -1.02
N PHE A 21 24.42 -6.49 -1.47
CA PHE A 21 23.87 -6.40 -2.80
C PHE A 21 23.15 -5.06 -2.80
N THR A 22 23.86 -4.00 -3.21
CA THR A 22 23.21 -2.75 -3.58
C THR A 22 22.54 -3.07 -4.89
N THR A 23 21.40 -3.74 -4.81
CA THR A 23 20.43 -3.69 -5.89
C THR A 23 20.22 -2.21 -6.16
N ASN A 24 20.34 -1.77 -7.41
CA ASN A 24 19.78 -0.48 -7.85
C ASN A 24 18.24 -0.58 -7.76
N ALA A 25 17.73 -0.84 -6.56
CA ALA A 25 16.34 -1.05 -6.27
C ALA A 25 15.78 0.30 -5.83
N ASN A 26 14.72 0.71 -6.50
CA ASN A 26 14.07 1.97 -6.21
C ASN A 26 13.23 1.80 -4.94
N PRO A 27 13.42 2.62 -3.90
CA PRO A 27 12.66 2.48 -2.68
C PRO A 27 11.17 2.74 -2.94
N ILE A 28 10.29 2.08 -2.19
CA ILE A 28 8.84 2.21 -2.36
C ILE A 28 8.34 3.67 -2.23
N SER A 29 9.06 4.51 -1.50
CA SER A 29 8.76 5.94 -1.34
C SER A 29 8.88 6.75 -2.64
N THR A 30 9.49 6.19 -3.69
CA THR A 30 9.60 6.80 -5.02
C THR A 30 8.46 6.42 -5.96
N VAL A 31 7.53 5.58 -5.50
CA VAL A 31 6.32 5.24 -6.27
C VAL A 31 5.54 6.50 -6.61
N LEU A 32 4.97 6.52 -7.82
CA LEU A 32 4.14 7.64 -8.27
C LEU A 32 3.05 7.94 -7.23
N ASN A 33 2.90 9.21 -6.86
CA ASN A 33 1.88 9.64 -5.90
C ASN A 33 1.98 8.90 -4.56
N TYR A 34 3.18 8.50 -4.11
CA TYR A 34 3.37 7.85 -2.81
C TYR A 34 2.88 8.73 -1.67
N GLN A 35 2.13 8.14 -0.74
CA GLN A 35 1.63 8.82 0.45
C GLN A 35 1.71 7.90 1.67
N GLU A 36 2.31 8.41 2.74
CA GLU A 36 2.21 7.79 4.07
C GLU A 36 0.98 8.34 4.76
N ILE A 37 0.01 7.45 5.01
CA ILE A 37 -1.26 7.81 5.66
C ILE A 37 -1.08 7.79 7.19
N ASN A 38 -0.38 6.75 7.67
CA ASN A 38 0.06 6.58 9.06
C ASN A 38 1.20 5.53 9.08
N PRO A 39 1.82 5.22 10.24
CA PRO A 39 2.95 4.29 10.30
C PRO A 39 2.70 2.90 9.70
N ASN A 40 1.45 2.44 9.68
CA ASN A 40 1.05 1.11 9.22
C ASN A 40 0.25 1.13 7.90
N LEU A 41 0.09 2.28 7.25
CA LEU A 41 -0.67 2.40 6.01
C LEU A 41 -0.02 3.40 5.06
N VAL A 42 0.36 2.90 3.89
CA VAL A 42 0.92 3.69 2.79
C VAL A 42 0.12 3.44 1.52
N SER A 43 0.20 4.37 0.58
CA SER A 43 -0.46 4.24 -0.72
C SER A 43 0.37 4.77 -1.86
N GLY A 44 0.07 4.33 -3.07
CA GLY A 44 0.80 4.75 -4.26
C GLY A 44 0.18 4.34 -5.59
N GLY A 45 0.82 4.75 -6.67
CA GLY A 45 0.60 4.24 -8.02
C GLY A 45 1.22 2.87 -8.23
N GLN A 46 1.35 2.49 -9.50
CA GLN A 46 1.81 1.16 -9.87
C GLN A 46 3.25 0.96 -9.40
N ILE A 47 3.50 -0.15 -8.72
CA ILE A 47 4.83 -0.54 -8.27
C ILE A 47 5.54 -1.32 -9.36
N SER A 48 6.83 -1.03 -9.56
CA SER A 48 7.69 -1.77 -10.48
C SER A 48 8.29 -3.01 -9.81
N TYR A 49 8.86 -3.94 -10.59
CA TYR A 49 9.54 -5.11 -10.04
C TYR A 49 10.76 -4.72 -9.18
N GLU A 50 11.46 -3.66 -9.53
CA GLU A 50 12.56 -3.11 -8.73
C GLU A 50 12.07 -2.56 -7.38
N GLN A 51 10.86 -1.97 -7.35
CA GLN A 51 10.23 -1.50 -6.11
C GLN A 51 9.69 -2.64 -5.27
N ILE A 52 9.11 -3.67 -5.89
CA ILE A 52 8.63 -4.89 -5.22
C ILE A 52 9.75 -5.51 -4.39
N ALA A 53 10.98 -5.58 -4.94
CA ALA A 53 12.14 -6.11 -4.22
C ALA A 53 12.49 -5.33 -2.92
N THR A 54 12.05 -4.07 -2.78
CA THR A 54 12.30 -3.22 -1.59
C THR A 54 11.19 -3.26 -0.54
N LEU A 55 10.09 -3.96 -0.80
CA LEU A 55 8.95 -4.03 0.12
C LEU A 55 9.33 -4.57 1.52
N PRO A 56 10.18 -5.61 1.66
CA PRO A 56 10.60 -6.11 2.97
C PRO A 56 11.38 -5.07 3.78
N GLU A 57 12.26 -4.30 3.13
CA GLU A 57 13.05 -3.24 3.78
C GLU A 57 12.16 -2.10 4.29
N SER A 58 11.02 -1.88 3.61
CA SER A 58 10.01 -0.91 3.99
C SER A 58 9.06 -1.43 5.08
N GLY A 59 9.23 -2.69 5.50
CA GLY A 59 8.42 -3.37 6.50
C GLY A 59 6.99 -3.64 6.04
N ILE A 60 6.74 -3.75 4.73
CA ILE A 60 5.39 -4.04 4.20
C ILE A 60 5.06 -5.52 4.43
N ASP A 61 3.93 -5.78 5.07
CA ASP A 61 3.43 -7.14 5.35
C ASP A 61 2.30 -7.55 4.40
N LEU A 62 1.56 -6.57 3.86
CA LEU A 62 0.41 -6.79 2.99
C LEU A 62 0.38 -5.76 1.84
N VAL A 63 0.19 -6.25 0.61
CA VAL A 63 -0.09 -5.42 -0.56
C VAL A 63 -1.53 -5.63 -1.02
N ILE A 64 -2.27 -4.53 -1.16
CA ILE A 64 -3.62 -4.49 -1.74
C ILE A 64 -3.56 -3.77 -3.08
N ASN A 65 -3.74 -4.52 -4.18
CA ASN A 65 -3.77 -3.99 -5.53
C ASN A 65 -5.22 -3.70 -5.97
N LEU A 66 -5.52 -2.46 -6.34
CA LEU A 66 -6.85 -2.02 -6.78
C LEU A 66 -6.98 -1.86 -8.31
N THR A 67 -5.97 -2.27 -9.08
CA THR A 67 -5.97 -2.14 -10.55
C THR A 67 -6.87 -3.17 -11.23
N LYS A 68 -7.38 -2.81 -12.39
CA LYS A 68 -8.06 -3.74 -13.30
C LYS A 68 -7.20 -3.93 -14.55
N ASN A 69 -6.00 -4.47 -14.33
CA ASN A 69 -5.04 -4.77 -15.38
C ASN A 69 -5.24 -6.20 -15.95
N PRO A 70 -4.61 -6.54 -17.09
CA PRO A 70 -4.63 -7.89 -17.63
C PRO A 70 -4.19 -8.94 -16.59
N SER A 71 -4.80 -10.14 -16.65
CA SER A 71 -4.64 -11.17 -15.62
C SER A 71 -3.21 -11.69 -15.47
N ASP A 72 -2.45 -11.71 -16.55
CA ASP A 72 -1.04 -12.14 -16.57
C ASP A 72 -0.12 -11.16 -15.84
N VAL A 73 -0.33 -9.85 -16.01
CA VAL A 73 0.39 -8.81 -15.27
C VAL A 73 0.13 -8.93 -13.77
N MET A 74 -1.15 -9.12 -13.39
CA MET A 74 -1.56 -9.26 -11.99
C MET A 74 -1.07 -10.56 -11.36
N ALA A 75 -1.08 -11.66 -12.10
CA ALA A 75 -0.55 -12.93 -11.62
C ALA A 75 0.96 -12.86 -11.36
N ARG A 76 1.70 -12.17 -12.24
CA ARG A 76 3.13 -11.99 -12.06
C ARG A 76 3.46 -11.09 -10.87
N GLU A 77 2.80 -9.95 -10.74
CA GLU A 77 2.97 -9.06 -9.58
C GLU A 77 2.71 -9.80 -8.26
N GLY A 78 1.57 -10.49 -8.17
CA GLY A 78 1.23 -11.28 -6.99
C GLY A 78 2.24 -12.41 -6.71
N TYR A 79 2.74 -13.07 -7.75
CA TYR A 79 3.80 -14.07 -7.60
C TYR A 79 5.07 -13.47 -6.99
N GLU A 80 5.60 -12.38 -7.54
CA GLU A 80 6.84 -11.75 -7.07
C GLU A 80 6.70 -11.25 -5.61
N ILE A 81 5.55 -10.66 -5.26
CA ILE A 81 5.28 -10.19 -3.89
C ILE A 81 5.21 -11.37 -2.91
N THR A 82 4.49 -12.44 -3.26
CA THR A 82 4.35 -13.61 -2.38
C THR A 82 5.63 -14.41 -2.23
N GLN A 83 6.55 -14.38 -3.22
CA GLN A 83 7.90 -14.95 -3.07
C GLN A 83 8.72 -14.25 -1.97
N LEU A 84 8.40 -13.00 -1.64
CA LEU A 84 9.04 -12.25 -0.54
C LEU A 84 8.41 -12.55 0.83
N GLY A 85 7.42 -13.43 0.91
CA GLY A 85 6.69 -13.74 2.14
C GLY A 85 5.67 -12.66 2.54
N ILE A 86 5.31 -11.78 1.60
CA ILE A 86 4.35 -10.69 1.80
C ILE A 86 2.98 -11.15 1.32
N ASP A 87 1.93 -10.88 2.12
CA ASP A 87 0.57 -11.18 1.72
C ASP A 87 0.15 -10.29 0.54
N TYR A 88 -0.59 -10.85 -0.41
CA TYR A 88 -1.06 -10.12 -1.58
C TYR A 88 -2.57 -10.34 -1.78
N VAL A 89 -3.31 -9.25 -1.92
CA VAL A 89 -4.74 -9.26 -2.22
C VAL A 89 -5.04 -8.35 -3.41
N HIS A 90 -5.73 -8.89 -4.40
CA HIS A 90 -6.16 -8.15 -5.59
C HIS A 90 -7.67 -7.89 -5.55
N ILE A 91 -8.06 -6.62 -5.62
CA ILE A 91 -9.46 -6.17 -5.69
C ILE A 91 -9.63 -5.37 -6.99
N PRO A 92 -10.09 -5.96 -8.09
CA PRO A 92 -10.10 -5.31 -9.40
C PRO A 92 -11.19 -4.23 -9.51
N VAL A 93 -10.91 -3.01 -9.05
CA VAL A 93 -11.86 -1.88 -9.08
C VAL A 93 -11.95 -1.28 -10.48
N ALA A 94 -13.13 -1.32 -11.08
CA ALA A 94 -13.38 -0.70 -12.38
C ALA A 94 -13.31 0.83 -12.29
N TRP A 95 -12.44 1.46 -13.07
CA TRP A 95 -12.27 2.93 -13.07
C TRP A 95 -13.54 3.70 -13.43
N SER A 96 -14.31 3.19 -14.38
CA SER A 96 -15.55 3.82 -14.86
C SER A 96 -16.74 3.59 -13.94
N ALA A 97 -16.67 2.62 -13.02
CA ALA A 97 -17.79 2.19 -12.19
C ALA A 97 -17.30 1.60 -10.86
N PRO A 98 -16.72 2.40 -9.94
CA PRO A 98 -16.37 1.92 -8.61
C PRO A 98 -17.64 1.50 -7.86
N THR A 99 -17.61 0.34 -7.20
CA THR A 99 -18.80 -0.22 -6.55
C THR A 99 -18.71 -0.21 -5.03
N ARG A 100 -19.88 -0.22 -4.39
CA ARG A 100 -19.99 -0.36 -2.93
C ARG A 100 -19.38 -1.67 -2.44
N ALA A 101 -19.57 -2.76 -3.20
CA ALA A 101 -19.05 -4.07 -2.84
C ALA A 101 -17.51 -4.08 -2.82
N ASP A 102 -16.87 -3.43 -3.80
CA ASP A 102 -15.40 -3.30 -3.84
C ASP A 102 -14.88 -2.58 -2.60
N TYR A 103 -15.53 -1.47 -2.22
CA TYR A 103 -15.15 -0.73 -1.02
C TYR A 103 -15.42 -1.52 0.26
N GLN A 104 -16.52 -2.26 0.36
CA GLN A 104 -16.81 -3.08 1.53
C GLN A 104 -15.76 -4.19 1.71
N LEU A 105 -15.33 -4.83 0.63
CA LEU A 105 -14.25 -5.82 0.68
C LEU A 105 -12.94 -5.17 1.12
N PHE A 106 -12.58 -4.04 0.53
CA PHE A 106 -11.40 -3.26 0.92
C PHE A 106 -11.44 -2.87 2.42
N GLU A 107 -12.56 -2.34 2.89
CA GLU A 107 -12.74 -1.91 4.28
C GLU A 107 -12.56 -3.09 5.26
N GLN A 108 -13.13 -4.26 4.93
CA GLN A 108 -13.00 -5.46 5.74
C GLN A 108 -11.56 -5.99 5.79
N LEU A 109 -10.86 -5.99 4.66
CA LEU A 109 -9.46 -6.38 4.59
C LEU A 109 -8.60 -5.45 5.45
N LEU A 110 -8.77 -4.14 5.32
CA LEU A 110 -7.97 -3.18 6.07
C LEU A 110 -8.27 -3.20 7.58
N LYS A 111 -9.53 -3.47 7.98
CA LYS A 111 -9.88 -3.74 9.39
C LYS A 111 -9.25 -5.01 9.95
N SER A 112 -8.99 -6.00 9.08
CA SER A 112 -8.46 -7.31 9.45
C SER A 112 -6.94 -7.36 9.48
N ALA A 113 -6.27 -6.47 8.74
CA ALA A 113 -4.81 -6.32 8.66
C ALA A 113 -4.17 -5.72 9.94
N LYS A 114 -4.68 -6.08 11.12
CA LYS A 114 -4.21 -5.54 12.40
C LYS A 114 -2.74 -5.93 12.60
N ASN A 115 -1.91 -4.94 12.97
CA ASN A 115 -0.47 -5.07 13.16
C ASN A 115 0.36 -5.32 11.89
N GLN A 116 -0.27 -5.32 10.71
CA GLN A 116 0.43 -5.35 9.43
C GLN A 116 0.65 -3.91 8.93
N LYS A 117 1.80 -3.64 8.31
CA LYS A 117 1.98 -2.46 7.48
C LYS A 117 1.48 -2.75 6.08
N VAL A 118 0.51 -1.97 5.64
CA VAL A 118 -0.21 -2.21 4.38
C VAL A 118 0.20 -1.20 3.32
N LEU A 119 0.53 -1.67 2.12
CA LEU A 119 0.59 -0.86 0.92
C LEU A 119 -0.70 -1.05 0.11
N VAL A 120 -1.43 0.02 -0.14
CA VAL A 120 -2.58 0.02 -1.05
C VAL A 120 -2.19 0.76 -2.33
N HIS A 121 -2.26 0.13 -3.49
CA HIS A 121 -1.90 0.80 -4.73
C HIS A 121 -2.92 0.60 -5.85
N CYS A 122 -2.81 1.45 -6.86
CA CYS A 122 -3.46 1.27 -8.14
C CYS A 122 -2.51 1.73 -9.26
N ASP A 123 -3.01 2.35 -10.34
CA ASP A 123 -2.13 2.83 -11.42
C ASP A 123 -1.42 4.14 -11.03
N ALA A 124 -2.17 5.11 -10.46
CA ALA A 124 -1.66 6.44 -10.12
C ALA A 124 -2.17 6.96 -8.75
N ASN A 125 -2.43 6.06 -7.81
CA ASN A 125 -3.00 6.31 -6.47
C ASN A 125 -4.41 6.93 -6.41
N TYR A 126 -5.10 7.18 -7.53
CA TYR A 126 -6.47 7.71 -7.50
C TYR A 126 -7.47 6.77 -6.79
N ARG A 127 -7.52 5.49 -7.17
CA ARG A 127 -8.43 4.51 -6.54
C ARG A 127 -8.09 4.30 -5.06
N ALA A 128 -6.80 4.13 -4.78
CA ALA A 128 -6.28 3.86 -3.45
C ALA A 128 -6.52 5.03 -2.49
N SER A 129 -6.17 6.26 -2.86
CA SER A 129 -6.49 7.46 -2.07
C SER A 129 -7.99 7.64 -1.84
N ALA A 130 -8.84 7.40 -2.84
CA ALA A 130 -10.30 7.48 -2.68
C ALA A 130 -10.84 6.45 -1.68
N PHE A 131 -10.37 5.21 -1.76
CA PHE A 131 -10.78 4.14 -0.85
C PHE A 131 -10.26 4.39 0.57
N ILE A 132 -9.02 4.88 0.73
CA ILE A 132 -8.45 5.24 2.03
C ILE A 132 -9.17 6.43 2.66
N TYR A 133 -9.50 7.46 1.87
CA TYR A 133 -10.30 8.59 2.36
C TYR A 133 -11.64 8.11 2.92
N LEU A 134 -12.35 7.26 2.17
CA LEU A 134 -13.60 6.67 2.66
C LEU A 134 -13.37 5.84 3.93
N PHE A 135 -12.29 5.07 4.02
CA PHE A 135 -11.93 4.31 5.22
C PHE A 135 -11.69 5.21 6.43
N GLN A 136 -10.90 6.27 6.28
CA GLN A 136 -10.67 7.28 7.32
C GLN A 136 -11.99 7.88 7.83
N ARG A 137 -12.87 8.29 6.91
CA ARG A 137 -14.15 8.93 7.25
C ARG A 137 -15.14 7.95 7.88
N LEU A 138 -15.28 6.76 7.30
CA LEU A 138 -16.38 5.84 7.60
C LEU A 138 -16.02 4.85 8.70
N ALA A 139 -14.81 4.28 8.66
CA ALA A 139 -14.35 3.29 9.62
C ALA A 139 -13.64 3.93 10.83
N LEU A 140 -12.71 4.86 10.57
CA LEU A 140 -11.90 5.48 11.63
C LEU A 140 -12.54 6.74 12.23
N LYS A 141 -13.60 7.27 11.61
CA LYS A 141 -14.29 8.51 12.02
C LYS A 141 -13.37 9.74 12.09
N VAL A 142 -12.33 9.77 11.26
CA VAL A 142 -11.45 10.95 11.12
C VAL A 142 -12.30 12.14 10.62
N PRO A 143 -12.12 13.34 11.20
CA PRO A 143 -12.80 14.55 10.75
C PRO A 143 -12.58 14.84 9.26
N ALA A 144 -13.59 15.41 8.61
CA ALA A 144 -13.57 15.67 7.16
C ALA A 144 -12.34 16.49 6.74
N ASN A 145 -12.05 17.58 7.46
CA ASN A 145 -10.96 18.50 7.20
C ASN A 145 -9.57 17.85 7.32
N GLU A 146 -9.45 16.76 8.08
CA GLU A 146 -8.18 16.04 8.24
C GLU A 146 -8.02 14.97 7.16
N ALA A 147 -9.05 14.15 6.94
CA ALA A 147 -9.05 13.08 5.96
C ALA A 147 -8.94 13.62 4.51
N GLN A 148 -9.46 14.82 4.25
CA GLN A 148 -9.50 15.40 2.91
C GLN A 148 -8.11 15.58 2.28
N ASN A 149 -7.06 15.73 3.10
CA ASN A 149 -5.67 15.79 2.63
C ASN A 149 -5.26 14.53 1.83
N THR A 150 -5.83 13.36 2.12
CA THR A 150 -5.59 12.13 1.36
C THR A 150 -6.06 12.25 -0.09
N LEU A 151 -7.12 13.02 -0.35
CA LEU A 151 -7.59 13.28 -1.71
C LEU A 151 -6.85 14.44 -2.36
N GLU A 152 -6.72 15.58 -1.68
CA GLU A 152 -6.22 16.82 -2.27
C GLU A 152 -4.76 16.73 -2.76
N THR A 153 -3.96 15.89 -2.11
CA THR A 153 -2.57 15.65 -2.51
C THR A 153 -2.44 14.83 -3.80
N ILE A 154 -3.48 14.06 -4.16
CA ILE A 154 -3.45 13.10 -5.28
C ILE A 154 -4.34 13.57 -6.44
N TRP A 155 -5.50 14.15 -6.12
CA TRP A 155 -6.53 14.54 -7.09
C TRP A 155 -6.43 16.03 -7.40
N PRO A 156 -5.90 16.43 -8.59
CA PRO A 156 -5.94 17.83 -9.00
C PRO A 156 -7.40 18.28 -9.17
N ALA A 157 -7.68 19.57 -9.00
CA ALA A 157 -9.04 20.11 -9.07
C ALA A 157 -9.78 19.74 -10.37
N SER A 158 -9.06 19.66 -11.50
CA SER A 158 -9.61 19.24 -12.80
C SER A 158 -10.07 17.78 -12.84
N ALA A 159 -9.48 16.89 -12.04
CA ALA A 159 -9.80 15.47 -12.04
C ALA A 159 -11.25 15.21 -11.60
N TRP A 160 -11.84 16.06 -10.77
CA TRP A 160 -13.24 15.93 -10.34
C TRP A 160 -14.24 16.21 -11.47
N GLN A 161 -13.87 17.06 -12.42
CA GLN A 161 -14.67 17.30 -13.63
C GLN A 161 -14.47 16.19 -14.66
N GLU A 162 -13.25 15.66 -14.77
CA GLU A 162 -12.91 14.60 -15.71
C GLU A 162 -13.46 13.23 -15.29
N TYR A 163 -13.52 12.98 -13.98
CA TYR A 163 -13.91 11.69 -13.39
C TYR A 163 -15.07 11.83 -12.39
N PRO A 164 -16.23 12.35 -12.82
CA PRO A 164 -17.36 12.64 -11.93
C PRO A 164 -17.93 11.39 -11.23
N GLN A 165 -17.74 10.20 -11.80
CA GLN A 165 -18.16 8.93 -11.18
C GLN A 165 -17.49 8.69 -9.83
N TRP A 166 -16.24 9.14 -9.65
CA TRP A 166 -15.54 8.99 -8.37
C TRP A 166 -16.05 9.97 -7.32
N GLN A 167 -16.37 11.20 -7.73
CA GLN A 167 -17.01 12.17 -6.85
C GLN A 167 -18.39 11.67 -6.39
N SER A 168 -19.21 11.19 -7.32
CA SER A 168 -20.52 10.58 -6.99
C SER A 168 -20.35 9.41 -6.05
N PHE A 169 -19.44 8.49 -6.37
CA PHE A 169 -19.17 7.32 -5.54
C PHE A 169 -18.79 7.68 -4.10
N ILE A 170 -17.89 8.65 -3.92
CA ILE A 170 -17.47 9.11 -2.59
C ILE A 170 -18.67 9.71 -1.84
N ASN A 171 -19.42 10.60 -2.49
CA ASN A 171 -20.56 11.28 -1.89
C ASN A 171 -21.66 10.30 -1.47
N ASP A 172 -21.99 9.34 -2.34
CA ASP A 172 -23.01 8.33 -2.08
C ASP A 172 -22.68 7.51 -0.82
N ARG A 173 -21.42 7.11 -0.65
CA ARG A 173 -20.97 6.35 0.53
C ARG A 173 -21.03 7.18 1.82
N LEU A 174 -20.70 8.46 1.75
CA LEU A 174 -20.79 9.36 2.90
C LEU A 174 -22.27 9.59 3.32
N ILE A 175 -23.15 9.87 2.34
CA ILE A 175 -24.58 10.06 2.58
C ILE A 175 -25.22 8.78 3.15
N GLU A 176 -24.92 7.61 2.57
CA GLU A 176 -25.41 6.33 3.08
C GLU A 176 -25.04 6.12 4.56
N ALA A 177 -23.82 6.48 4.95
CA ALA A 177 -23.35 6.33 6.32
C ALA A 177 -24.02 7.30 7.31
N ASP A 178 -24.34 8.52 6.87
CA ASP A 178 -25.06 9.50 7.68
C ASP A 178 -26.53 9.09 7.87
N LEU A 179 -27.20 8.69 6.79
CA LEU A 179 -28.58 8.17 6.86
C LEU A 179 -28.66 6.92 7.76
N SER A 180 -27.69 6.02 7.65
CA SER A 180 -27.62 4.82 8.51
C SER A 180 -27.42 5.14 9.99
N GLN A 181 -26.90 6.33 10.34
CA GLN A 181 -26.77 6.78 11.73
C GLN A 181 -28.07 7.41 12.24
N ILE A 182 -28.78 8.14 11.40
CA ILE A 182 -30.04 8.81 11.75
C ILE A 182 -31.16 7.79 12.02
N PHE A 183 -31.23 6.70 11.25
CA PHE A 183 -32.34 5.75 11.29
C PHE A 183 -32.02 4.42 12.00
N LYS A 184 -31.04 4.38 12.92
CA LYS A 184 -30.80 3.15 13.70
C LYS A 184 -32.02 2.84 14.59
N PRO A 185 -32.66 1.67 14.46
CA PRO A 185 -33.70 1.27 15.40
C PRO A 185 -33.10 1.17 16.80
N THR A 186 -33.83 1.71 17.78
CA THR A 186 -33.48 1.73 19.20
C THR A 186 -33.59 0.34 19.83
#